data_AF-A0A5P2HE27-F1
#
_entry.id   AF-A0A5P2HE27-F1
#
_cell.length_a   1.000
_cell.length_b   1.000
_cell.length_c   1.000
_cell.angle_alpha   90.00
_cell.angle_beta   90.00
_cell.angle_gamma   90.00
#
_symmetry.space_group_name_H-M   'P 1'
#
loop_
_entity.id
_entity.type
_entity.pdbx_description
1 polymer ?
#
loop_
_entity_poly.entity_id
_entity_poly.type
_entity_poly.pdbx_seq_one_letter_code
_entity_poly.pdbx_strand_id
1 'polypeptide(L)'
;MEPISFEFVSVAEARRILDGEPRKREGADWTELRDPQTMVPQKLSAGALRWLRELPPLARPLELFHGYPRIANQLAVLATNEAALLAYLADLLIDRRGDRQGFPGNIAQELSRLNAHLMGMLPTEEDAVPPPRPVDE
;
A
#
# COMPACT_ATOMS: atom_id res chain seq x y z
N MET A 1 -8.62 -28.07 13.21
CA MET A 1 -9.22 -26.77 13.58
C MET A 1 -10.00 -27.02 14.86
N GLU A 2 -9.50 -26.53 15.99
CA GLU A 2 -10.19 -26.71 17.27
C GLU A 2 -11.46 -25.86 17.29
N PRO A 3 -12.60 -26.41 17.72
CA PRO A 3 -13.86 -25.68 17.77
C PRO A 3 -13.82 -24.61 18.86
N ILE A 4 -14.33 -23.43 18.54
CA ILE A 4 -14.50 -22.35 19.52
C ILE A 4 -15.58 -22.79 20.52
N SER A 5 -15.20 -22.89 21.79
CA SER A 5 -16.11 -23.22 22.90
C SER A 5 -16.87 -21.97 23.34
N PHE A 6 -18.18 -22.11 23.52
CA PHE A 6 -19.03 -21.05 24.07
C PHE A 6 -19.65 -21.54 25.38
N GLU A 7 -19.64 -20.67 26.39
CA GLU A 7 -20.28 -20.89 27.67
C GLU A 7 -21.59 -20.09 27.73
N PHE A 8 -22.69 -20.73 28.11
CA PHE A 8 -23.98 -20.07 28.21
C PHE A 8 -24.05 -19.27 29.51
N VAL A 9 -24.12 -17.94 29.38
CA VAL A 9 -24.26 -17.01 30.49
C VAL A 9 -25.73 -16.61 30.65
N SER A 10 -26.19 -16.50 31.91
CA SER A 10 -27.58 -16.12 32.20
C SER A 10 -27.86 -14.65 31.89
N VAL A 11 -29.12 -14.29 31.61
CA VAL A 11 -29.55 -12.90 31.35
C VAL A 11 -29.28 -11.99 32.55
N ALA A 12 -29.46 -12.49 33.77
CA ALA A 12 -29.17 -11.74 35.00
C ALA A 12 -27.66 -11.45 35.14
N GLU A 13 -26.82 -12.41 34.74
CA GLU A 13 -25.37 -12.26 34.76
C GLU A 13 -24.87 -11.34 33.64
N ALA A 14 -25.43 -11.45 32.44
CA ALA A 14 -25.17 -10.52 31.34
C ALA A 14 -25.55 -9.08 31.74
N ARG A 15 -26.67 -8.90 32.44
CA ARG A 15 -27.12 -7.62 32.95
C ARG A 15 -26.23 -7.10 34.08
N ARG A 16 -25.76 -7.97 34.97
CA ARG A 16 -24.76 -7.60 36.00
C ARG A 16 -23.44 -7.14 35.40
N ILE A 17 -23.02 -7.70 34.26
CA ILE A 17 -21.82 -7.26 33.52
C ILE A 17 -22.05 -5.90 32.86
N LEU A 18 -23.27 -5.62 32.39
CA LEU A 18 -23.67 -4.32 31.85
C LEU A 18 -23.80 -3.23 32.93
N ASP A 19 -24.35 -3.59 34.09
CA ASP A 19 -24.63 -2.67 35.21
C ASP A 19 -23.43 -2.46 36.15
N GLY A 20 -22.39 -3.32 36.06
CA GLY A 20 -21.13 -3.17 36.77
C GLY A 20 -20.11 -2.36 35.97
N GLU A 21 -19.19 -1.69 36.68
CA GLU A 21 -18.02 -1.05 36.05
C GLU A 21 -17.31 -2.10 35.17
N PRO A 22 -17.05 -1.81 33.88
CA PRO A 22 -16.39 -2.76 32.99
C PRO A 22 -15.09 -3.19 33.65
N ARG A 23 -14.79 -4.50 33.63
CA ARG A 23 -13.45 -5.00 33.99
C ARG A 23 -12.47 -4.13 33.21
N LYS A 24 -11.71 -3.30 33.94
CA LYS A 24 -10.67 -2.45 33.37
C LYS A 24 -9.77 -3.42 32.64
N ARG A 25 -9.87 -3.47 31.31
CA ARG A 25 -8.86 -4.16 30.49
C ARG A 25 -7.60 -3.42 30.86
N GLU A 26 -6.76 -4.03 31.70
CA GLU A 26 -5.41 -3.52 31.92
C GLU A 26 -4.88 -3.26 30.53
N GLY A 27 -4.49 -2.01 30.26
CA GLY A 27 -4.20 -1.55 28.91
C GLY A 27 -3.16 -2.48 28.33
N ALA A 28 -3.60 -3.43 27.49
CA ALA A 28 -2.70 -4.39 26.89
C ALA A 28 -1.66 -3.56 26.15
N ASP A 29 -0.39 -3.76 26.49
CA ASP A 29 0.68 -3.10 25.77
C ASP A 29 0.78 -3.77 24.39
N TRP A 30 -0.02 -3.26 23.45
CA TRP A 30 -0.05 -3.72 22.06
C TRP A 30 1.30 -3.53 21.36
N THR A 31 2.24 -2.82 21.98
CA THR A 31 3.61 -2.65 21.48
C THR A 31 4.35 -3.99 21.47
N GLU A 32 4.12 -4.87 22.46
CA GLU A 32 4.77 -6.19 22.54
C GLU A 32 4.20 -7.21 21.56
N LEU A 33 2.95 -6.99 21.11
CA LEU A 33 2.29 -7.79 20.08
C LEU A 33 2.55 -7.29 18.65
N ARG A 34 3.19 -6.12 18.49
CA ARG A 34 3.58 -5.64 17.16
C ARG A 34 4.76 -6.45 16.68
N ASP A 35 4.63 -6.98 15.47
CA ASP A 35 5.75 -7.58 14.75
C ASP A 35 6.92 -6.58 14.71
N PRO A 36 8.10 -6.91 15.27
CA PRO A 36 9.28 -6.04 15.27
C PRO A 36 9.67 -5.58 13.87
N GLN A 37 9.37 -6.37 12.83
CA GLN A 37 9.62 -6.02 11.43
C GLN A 37 8.81 -4.79 10.97
N THR A 38 7.72 -4.45 11.67
CA THR A 38 6.95 -3.22 11.41
C THR A 38 7.51 -1.97 12.07
N MET A 39 8.44 -2.12 13.03
CA MET A 39 9.06 -0.99 13.75
C MET A 39 10.41 -0.55 13.17
N VAL A 40 11.07 -1.39 12.36
CA VAL A 40 12.35 -1.04 11.73
C VAL A 40 12.10 -0.30 10.41
N PRO A 41 12.73 0.86 10.17
CA PRO A 41 12.70 1.50 8.85
C PRO A 41 13.24 0.51 7.81
N GLN A 42 12.37 0.10 6.89
CA GLN A 42 12.72 -0.89 5.87
C GLN A 42 13.68 -0.26 4.87
N LYS A 43 14.66 -1.04 4.40
CA LYS A 43 15.51 -0.64 3.27
C LYS A 43 14.86 -1.11 1.96
N LEU A 44 15.16 -0.43 0.86
CA LEU A 44 14.80 -0.93 -0.47
C LEU A 44 15.48 -2.29 -0.71
N SER A 45 14.69 -3.24 -1.19
CA SER A 45 15.15 -4.57 -1.58
C SER A 45 15.83 -4.51 -2.95
N ALA A 46 16.69 -5.49 -3.24
CA ALA A 46 17.27 -5.65 -4.56
C ALA A 46 16.20 -5.90 -5.64
N GLY A 47 15.08 -6.55 -5.28
CA GLY A 47 13.94 -6.75 -6.16
C GLY A 47 13.29 -5.42 -6.57
N ALA A 48 13.07 -4.54 -5.58
CA ALA A 48 12.53 -3.20 -5.85
C ALA A 48 13.45 -2.37 -6.74
N LEU A 49 14.76 -2.36 -6.48
CA LEU A 49 15.71 -1.63 -7.33
C LEU A 49 15.74 -2.15 -8.77
N ARG A 50 15.60 -3.45 -8.97
CA ARG A 50 15.50 -4.05 -10.32
C ARG A 50 14.23 -3.60 -11.02
N TRP A 51 13.08 -3.77 -10.36
CA TRP A 51 11.79 -3.42 -10.94
C TRP A 51 11.71 -1.93 -11.28
N LEU A 52 12.24 -1.05 -10.42
CA LEU A 52 12.32 0.39 -10.71
C LEU A 52 13.07 0.71 -12.01
N ARG A 53 14.10 -0.07 -12.35
CA ARG A 53 14.88 0.12 -13.58
C ARG A 53 14.15 -0.37 -14.83
N GLU A 54 13.27 -1.36 -14.67
CA GLU A 54 12.46 -1.94 -15.76
C GLU A 54 11.32 -1.00 -16.18
N LEU A 55 10.83 -0.17 -15.25
CA LEU A 55 9.81 0.83 -15.55
C LEU A 55 10.33 1.92 -16.51
N PRO A 56 9.48 2.44 -17.42
CA PRO A 56 9.83 3.57 -18.27
C PRO A 56 10.00 4.87 -17.46
N PRO A 57 10.85 5.81 -17.90
CA PRO A 57 11.20 7.02 -17.14
C PRO A 57 9.99 7.80 -16.63
N LEU A 58 8.94 7.96 -17.45
CA LEU A 58 7.72 8.70 -17.10
C LEU A 58 6.87 8.02 -16.00
N ALA A 59 7.01 6.71 -15.80
CA ALA A 59 6.26 5.93 -14.83
C ALA A 59 7.05 5.58 -13.57
N ARG A 60 8.33 5.95 -13.48
CA ARG A 60 9.20 5.62 -12.33
C ARG A 60 8.81 6.44 -11.09
N PRO A 61 8.42 5.81 -9.97
CA PRO A 61 8.06 6.51 -8.75
C PRO A 61 9.28 6.69 -7.83
N LEU A 62 10.15 7.65 -8.15
CA LEU A 62 11.45 7.82 -7.48
C LEU A 62 11.31 8.29 -6.03
N GLU A 63 10.46 9.30 -5.80
CA GLU A 63 10.24 9.86 -4.46
C GLU A 63 9.55 8.84 -3.55
N LEU A 64 8.62 8.05 -4.10
CA LEU A 64 8.00 6.94 -3.35
C LEU A 64 9.01 5.88 -2.94
N PHE A 65 9.93 5.51 -3.83
CA PHE A 65 10.95 4.51 -3.51
C PHE A 65 11.93 5.01 -2.45
N HIS A 66 12.23 6.30 -2.45
CA HIS A 66 13.07 6.93 -1.45
C HIS A 66 12.37 7.05 -0.08
N GLY A 67 11.15 7.61 -0.06
CA GLY A 67 10.44 7.94 1.18
C GLY A 67 9.63 6.79 1.80
N TYR A 68 9.21 5.82 0.99
CA TYR A 68 8.29 4.75 1.41
C TYR A 68 8.78 3.35 0.98
N PRO A 69 9.97 2.92 1.45
CA PRO A 69 10.61 1.68 1.01
C PRO A 69 9.77 0.42 1.27
N ARG A 70 8.92 0.41 2.30
CA ARG A 70 7.95 -0.67 2.55
C ARG A 70 6.95 -0.83 1.39
N ILE A 71 6.42 0.28 0.89
CA ILE A 71 5.45 0.28 -0.21
C ILE A 71 6.16 -0.12 -1.50
N ALA A 72 7.34 0.45 -1.76
CA ALA A 72 8.16 0.12 -2.92
C ALA A 72 8.52 -1.38 -2.99
N ASN A 73 8.92 -1.96 -1.86
CA ASN A 73 9.18 -3.40 -1.78
C ASN A 73 7.94 -4.23 -2.06
N GLN A 74 6.79 -3.84 -1.51
CA GLN A 74 5.54 -4.55 -1.75
C GLN A 74 5.12 -4.49 -3.21
N LEU A 75 5.22 -3.32 -3.85
CA LEU A 75 4.93 -3.16 -5.28
C LEU A 75 5.81 -4.08 -6.13
N ALA A 76 7.10 -4.15 -5.83
CA ALA A 76 8.04 -5.00 -6.56
C ALA A 76 7.77 -6.50 -6.38
N VAL A 77 7.32 -6.93 -5.20
CA VAL A 77 6.88 -8.32 -4.97
C VAL A 77 5.63 -8.64 -5.79
N LEU A 78 4.68 -7.70 -5.85
CA LEU A 78 3.43 -7.86 -6.57
C LEU A 78 3.57 -7.71 -8.10
N ALA A 79 4.69 -7.17 -8.60
CA ALA A 79 4.91 -6.94 -10.03
C ALA A 79 4.82 -8.19 -10.90
N THR A 80 4.98 -9.38 -10.32
CA THR A 80 4.79 -10.66 -11.03
C THR A 80 3.33 -11.02 -11.27
N ASN A 81 2.39 -10.36 -10.59
CA ASN A 81 0.95 -10.53 -10.73
C ASN A 81 0.27 -9.17 -10.90
N GLU A 82 0.03 -8.80 -12.15
CA GLU A 82 -0.54 -7.51 -12.54
C GLU A 82 -1.86 -7.20 -11.84
N ALA A 83 -2.77 -8.18 -11.72
CA ALA A 83 -4.05 -7.99 -11.06
C ALA A 83 -3.89 -7.64 -9.57
N ALA A 84 -2.94 -8.30 -8.89
CA ALA A 84 -2.65 -8.03 -7.48
C ALA A 84 -1.96 -6.66 -7.31
N LEU A 85 -1.08 -6.29 -8.23
CA LEU A 85 -0.41 -4.99 -8.24
C LEU A 85 -1.42 -3.85 -8.42
N LEU A 86 -2.32 -3.96 -9.40
CA LEU A 86 -3.36 -2.97 -9.67
C LEU A 86 -4.34 -2.84 -8.49
N ALA A 87 -4.75 -3.96 -7.89
CA ALA A 87 -5.60 -3.94 -6.70
C ALA A 87 -4.91 -3.22 -5.52
N TYR A 88 -3.61 -3.48 -5.31
CA TYR A 88 -2.84 -2.81 -4.27
C TYR A 88 -2.67 -1.30 -4.55
N LEU A 89 -2.44 -0.91 -5.80
CA LEU A 89 -2.39 0.51 -6.19
C LEU A 89 -3.73 1.23 -6.00
N ALA A 90 -4.84 0.58 -6.36
CA ALA A 90 -6.18 1.12 -6.12
C ALA A 90 -6.42 1.37 -4.61
N ASP A 91 -5.96 0.46 -3.75
CA ASP A 91 -6.03 0.62 -2.29
C ASP A 91 -5.15 1.73 -1.73
N LEU A 92 -4.06 2.08 -2.42
CA LEU A 92 -3.20 3.21 -2.05
C LEU A 92 -3.78 4.55 -2.52
N LEU A 93 -4.43 4.57 -3.69
CA LEU A 93 -4.98 5.78 -4.32
C LEU A 93 -6.36 6.14 -3.79
N ILE A 94 -7.18 5.15 -3.43
CA ILE A 94 -8.55 5.35 -2.95
C ILE A 94 -8.55 5.18 -1.43
N ASP A 95 -8.71 6.29 -0.71
CA ASP A 95 -8.92 6.22 0.72
C ASP A 95 -10.33 5.66 1.03
N ARG A 96 -10.37 4.38 1.40
CA ARG A 96 -11.62 3.70 1.82
C ARG A 96 -11.89 3.81 3.32
N ARG A 97 -11.01 4.47 4.10
CA ARG A 97 -11.04 4.46 5.57
C ARG A 97 -11.42 5.81 6.16
N GLY A 98 -11.12 6.91 5.46
CA GLY A 98 -11.60 8.26 5.79
C GLY A 98 -10.93 8.93 6.98
N ASP A 99 -10.00 8.25 7.65
CA ASP A 99 -9.26 8.75 8.83
C ASP A 99 -7.77 9.02 8.55
N ARG A 100 -7.33 8.92 7.28
CA ARG A 100 -5.92 9.07 6.89
C ARG A 100 -5.65 10.43 6.25
N GLN A 101 -4.45 10.98 6.52
CA GLN A 101 -3.98 12.21 5.89
C GLN A 101 -3.64 12.06 4.39
N GLY A 102 -3.63 10.82 3.87
CA GLY A 102 -3.23 10.53 2.49
C GLY A 102 -1.73 10.66 2.25
N PHE A 103 -1.34 10.60 0.98
CA PHE A 103 0.04 10.82 0.54
C PHE A 103 0.29 12.29 0.20
N PRO A 104 1.54 12.78 0.34
CA PRO A 104 1.95 14.04 -0.25
C PRO A 104 1.65 14.09 -1.75
N GLY A 105 1.36 15.28 -2.29
CA GLY A 105 0.90 15.44 -3.67
C GLY A 105 1.86 14.87 -4.73
N ASN A 106 3.18 15.00 -4.52
CA ASN A 106 4.20 14.41 -5.41
C ASN A 106 4.13 12.87 -5.43
N ILE A 107 3.92 12.25 -4.26
CA ILE A 107 3.81 10.80 -4.13
C ILE A 107 2.51 10.29 -4.77
N ALA A 108 1.40 11.02 -4.57
CA ALA A 108 0.13 10.69 -5.20
C ALA A 108 0.20 10.77 -6.74
N GLN A 109 0.92 11.77 -7.28
CA GLN A 109 1.17 11.90 -8.72
C GLN A 109 2.03 10.76 -9.27
N GLU A 110 3.09 10.36 -8.57
CA GLU A 110 3.90 9.20 -8.95
C GLU A 110 3.08 7.91 -8.97
N LEU A 111 2.26 7.67 -7.94
CA LEU A 111 1.35 6.52 -7.88
C LEU A 111 0.34 6.53 -9.03
N SER A 112 -0.21 7.70 -9.35
CA SER A 112 -1.18 7.87 -10.44
C SER A 112 -0.56 7.59 -11.81
N ARG A 113 0.67 8.08 -12.05
CA ARG A 113 1.43 7.79 -13.28
C ARG A 113 1.76 6.31 -13.39
N LEU A 114 2.25 5.70 -12.32
CA LEU A 114 2.51 4.26 -12.30
C LEU A 114 1.23 3.46 -12.63
N ASN A 115 0.10 3.81 -12.02
CA ASN A 115 -1.18 3.14 -12.29
C ASN A 115 -1.62 3.32 -13.75
N ALA A 116 -1.48 4.53 -14.31
CA ALA A 116 -1.79 4.79 -15.71
C ALA A 116 -0.89 3.99 -16.67
N HIS A 117 0.40 3.80 -16.34
CA HIS A 117 1.31 2.98 -17.13
C HIS A 117 0.87 1.51 -17.14
N LEU A 118 0.56 0.97 -15.96
CA LEU A 118 0.13 -0.43 -15.83
C LEU A 118 -1.22 -0.70 -16.51
N MET A 119 -2.10 0.31 -16.55
CA MET A 119 -3.36 0.23 -17.30
C MET A 119 -3.20 0.48 -18.81
N GLY A 120 -1.99 0.73 -19.30
CA GLY A 120 -1.74 1.04 -20.72
C GLY A 120 -2.28 2.41 -21.17
N MET A 121 -2.55 3.32 -20.23
CA MET A 121 -3.12 4.65 -20.50
C MET A 121 -2.08 5.76 -20.63
N LEU A 122 -0.82 5.51 -20.26
CA LEU A 122 0.27 6.45 -20.52
C LEU A 122 0.78 6.26 -21.96
N PRO A 123 1.00 7.36 -22.71
CA PRO A 123 1.68 7.26 -23.99
C PRO A 123 3.05 6.63 -23.78
N THR A 124 3.39 5.67 -24.65
CA THR A 124 4.71 5.04 -24.62
C THR A 124 5.71 6.09 -25.09
N GLU A 125 6.97 6.06 -24.65
CA GLU A 125 7.95 7.04 -25.17
C GLU A 125 8.13 6.96 -26.71
N GLU A 126 7.68 5.87 -27.34
CA GLU A 126 7.53 5.76 -28.80
C GLU A 126 6.52 6.75 -29.40
N ASP A 127 5.45 7.11 -28.71
CA ASP A 127 4.47 8.12 -29.17
C ASP A 127 5.01 9.56 -29.06
N ALA A 128 6.06 9.75 -28.26
CA ALA A 128 6.65 11.07 -28.00
C ALA A 128 7.78 11.42 -28.96
N VAL A 129 8.16 10.53 -29.90
CA VAL A 129 9.09 10.88 -30.98
C VAL A 129 8.33 11.76 -31.99
N PRO A 130 8.61 13.08 -32.08
CA PRO A 130 8.00 13.90 -33.12
C PRO A 130 8.43 13.35 -34.49
N PRO A 131 7.57 13.38 -35.52
CA PRO A 131 7.97 13.00 -36.87
C PRO A 131 9.23 13.77 -37.24
N PRO A 132 10.18 13.16 -37.98
CA PRO A 132 11.39 13.86 -38.41
C PRO A 132 10.95 15.16 -39.07
N ARG A 133 11.44 16.29 -38.53
CA ARG A 133 11.16 17.59 -39.13
C ARG A 133 11.56 17.50 -40.60
N PRO A 134 10.72 17.96 -41.54
CA PRO A 134 11.12 18.03 -42.93
C PRO A 134 12.44 18.79 -42.98
N VAL A 135 13.45 18.16 -43.59
CA VAL A 135 14.67 18.85 -43.99
C VAL A 135 14.24 19.86 -45.04
N ASP A 136 14.20 21.14 -44.65
CA ASP A 136 14.03 22.23 -45.61
C ASP A 136 15.23 22.17 -46.57
N GLU A 137 14.92 21.92 -47.85
CA GLU A 137 15.84 21.79 -48.97
C GLU A 137 16.21 23.17 -49.56
#